data_AF-A0A4D7AZ95-F1
#
_entry.id   AF-A0A4D7AZ95-F1
#
_cell.length_a   1.000
_cell.length_b   1.000
_cell.length_c   1.000
_cell.angle_alpha   90.00
_cell.angle_beta   90.00
_cell.angle_gamma   90.00
#
_symmetry.space_group_name_H-M   'P 1'
#
loop_
_entity.id
_entity.type
_entity.pdbx_description
1 polymer ?
#
loop_
_entity_poly.entity_id
_entity_poly.type
_entity_poly.pdbx_seq_one_letter_code
_entity_poly.pdbx_strand_id
1 'polypeptide(L)'
;MMQSHAGPVELDLMDAPPAQARRPWGVILAKPDQGSGAEARLEARVTMYPDRSRFFVAYPNGREDILSPVQFVALVLELKRSGRFLFDRKQR
;
A
#
# COMPACT_ATOMS: atom_id res chain seq x y z
N MET A 1 0.31 33.92 47.41
CA MET A 1 0.84 34.15 46.05
C MET A 1 1.82 33.03 45.71
N MET A 2 1.87 32.62 44.42
CA MET A 2 2.75 31.62 43.78
C MET A 2 2.24 30.16 43.94
N GLN A 3 1.25 29.72 43.16
CA GLN A 3 1.26 29.27 41.75
C GLN A 3 1.89 27.87 41.52
N SER A 4 1.05 27.03 40.89
CA SER A 4 1.16 25.64 40.48
C SER A 4 2.32 25.34 39.52
N HIS A 5 2.81 24.09 39.52
CA HIS A 5 2.91 23.21 38.34
C HIS A 5 3.32 21.81 38.83
N ALA A 6 2.39 20.86 38.83
CA ALA A 6 2.27 19.83 37.78
C ALA A 6 3.51 18.94 37.73
N GLY A 7 3.36 17.70 38.21
CA GLY A 7 4.40 16.67 38.17
C GLY A 7 4.91 16.41 36.74
N PRO A 8 6.00 15.65 36.60
CA PRO A 8 6.45 15.25 35.28
C PRO A 8 5.34 14.41 34.65
N VAL A 9 4.60 15.01 33.73
CA VAL A 9 3.90 14.27 32.70
C VAL A 9 5.03 13.75 31.83
N GLU A 10 5.55 12.58 32.19
CA GLU A 10 6.28 11.75 31.23
C GLU A 10 5.30 11.55 30.08
N LEU A 11 5.52 12.32 29.02
CA LEU A 11 4.90 12.09 27.73
C LEU A 11 5.20 10.63 27.43
N ASP A 12 4.16 9.81 27.50
CA ASP A 12 4.06 8.52 26.87
C ASP A 12 4.57 8.73 25.44
N LEU A 13 5.87 8.45 25.22
CA LEU A 13 6.41 8.25 23.90
C LEU A 13 5.59 7.06 23.43
N MET A 14 4.51 7.34 22.69
CA MET A 14 3.76 6.32 22.00
C MET A 14 4.78 5.53 21.20
N ASP A 15 5.08 4.36 21.75
CA ASP A 15 5.92 3.33 21.18
C ASP A 15 5.38 3.16 19.77
N ALA A 16 6.06 3.72 18.77
CA ALA A 16 5.64 3.57 17.40
C ALA A 16 5.63 2.05 17.19
N PRO A 17 4.45 1.42 16.99
CA PRO A 17 4.37 -0.03 17.01
C PRO A 17 5.39 -0.55 16.01
N PRO A 18 6.19 -1.58 16.37
CA PRO A 18 7.31 -2.01 15.55
C PRO A 18 6.80 -2.19 14.13
N ALA A 19 7.42 -1.48 13.18
CA ALA A 19 6.94 -1.43 11.80
C ALA A 19 6.78 -2.87 11.29
N GLN A 20 5.53 -3.34 11.26
CA GLN A 20 5.23 -4.74 10.99
C GLN A 20 5.81 -5.09 9.61
N ALA A 21 6.62 -6.15 9.55
CA ALA A 21 7.33 -6.51 8.33
C ALA A 21 6.34 -6.78 7.19
N ARG A 22 6.43 -5.95 6.14
CA ARG A 22 5.58 -6.08 4.94
C ARG A 22 6.08 -7.24 4.08
N ARG A 23 5.16 -7.97 3.45
CA ARG A 23 5.46 -9.08 2.54
C ARG A 23 5.06 -8.72 1.11
N PRO A 24 5.88 -9.04 0.09
CA PRO A 24 5.47 -8.92 -1.30
C PRO A 24 4.20 -9.72 -1.58
N TRP A 25 3.27 -9.13 -2.32
CA TRP A 25 1.99 -9.76 -2.65
C TRP A 25 1.71 -9.82 -4.15
N GLY A 26 1.98 -8.73 -4.87
CA GLY A 26 1.66 -8.65 -6.28
C GLY A 26 2.19 -7.38 -6.91
N VAL A 27 1.82 -7.18 -8.17
CA VAL A 27 2.16 -6.00 -8.95
C VAL A 27 0.95 -5.59 -9.80
N ILE A 28 0.82 -4.29 -10.04
CA ILE A 28 -0.13 -3.73 -11.00
C ILE A 28 0.69 -3.38 -12.25
N LEU A 29 0.23 -3.89 -13.39
CA LEU A 29 0.84 -3.68 -14.70
C LEU A 29 -0.14 -2.93 -15.60
N ALA A 30 0.33 -1.95 -16.36
CA ALA A 30 -0.40 -1.44 -17.50
C ALA A 30 -0.21 -2.40 -18.68
N LYS A 31 -1.30 -2.78 -19.32
CA LYS A 31 -1.26 -3.55 -20.56
C LYS A 31 -0.76 -2.65 -21.69
N PRO A 32 0.00 -3.20 -22.64
CA PRO A 32 0.34 -2.47 -23.85
C PRO A 32 -0.91 -2.21 -24.70
N ASP A 33 -0.94 -1.10 -25.42
CA ASP A 33 -1.96 -0.86 -26.43
C ASP A 33 -1.91 -1.96 -27.50
N GLN A 34 -3.08 -2.45 -27.91
CA GLN A 34 -3.16 -3.51 -28.91
C GLN A 34 -2.52 -3.04 -30.23
N GLY A 35 -1.51 -3.78 -30.69
CA GLY A 35 -0.79 -3.49 -31.93
C GLY A 35 0.52 -2.71 -31.75
N SER A 36 0.86 -2.27 -30.54
CA SER A 36 2.10 -1.52 -30.30
C SER A 36 3.35 -2.40 -30.13
N GLY A 37 3.20 -3.70 -29.88
CA GLY A 37 4.31 -4.61 -29.58
C GLY A 37 5.08 -4.29 -28.29
N ALA A 38 4.62 -3.31 -27.49
CA ALA A 38 5.27 -2.93 -26.25
C ALA A 38 5.02 -3.98 -25.14
N GLU A 39 5.96 -4.05 -24.20
CA GLU A 39 5.80 -4.89 -23.00
C GLU A 39 4.87 -4.22 -21.96
N ALA A 40 4.26 -5.04 -21.10
CA ALA A 40 3.46 -4.54 -19.99
C ALA A 40 4.32 -3.72 -19.02
N ARG A 41 3.89 -2.50 -18.69
CA ARG A 41 4.65 -1.58 -17.84
C ARG A 41 4.29 -1.77 -16.38
N LEU A 42 5.30 -1.85 -15.50
CA LEU A 42 5.08 -1.87 -14.06
C LEU A 42 4.56 -0.52 -13.57
N GLU A 43 3.34 -0.50 -13.05
CA GLU A 43 2.68 0.70 -12.55
C GLU A 43 2.72 0.79 -11.02
N ALA A 44 2.66 -0.34 -10.32
CA ALA A 44 2.84 -0.35 -8.88
C ALA A 44 3.24 -1.73 -8.35
N ARG A 45 3.90 -1.72 -7.20
CA ARG A 45 4.19 -2.92 -6.39
C ARG A 45 3.24 -2.97 -5.21
N VAL A 46 2.72 -4.16 -4.93
CA VAL A 46 1.81 -4.38 -3.80
C VAL A 46 2.52 -5.22 -2.75
N THR A 47 2.58 -4.68 -1.54
CA THR A 47 2.96 -5.43 -0.33
C THR A 47 1.81 -5.44 0.67
N MET A 48 1.87 -6.30 1.68
CA MET A 48 0.85 -6.37 2.72
C MET A 48 1.45 -6.68 4.09
N TYR A 49 0.68 -6.43 5.14
CA TYR A 49 0.95 -7.06 6.43
C TYR A 49 0.59 -8.55 6.41
N PRO A 50 1.31 -9.40 7.18
CA PRO A 50 1.05 -10.85 7.22
C PRO A 50 -0.39 -11.23 7.60
N ASP A 51 -1.03 -10.44 8.46
CA ASP A 51 -2.44 -10.58 8.88
C ASP A 51 -3.44 -10.09 7.81
N ARG A 52 -2.96 -9.56 6.69
CA ARG A 52 -3.73 -8.99 5.58
C ARG A 52 -4.61 -7.81 5.98
N SER A 53 -4.33 -7.15 7.11
CA SER A 53 -5.10 -6.00 7.58
C SER A 53 -4.87 -4.73 6.74
N ARG A 54 -3.70 -4.63 6.08
CA ARG A 54 -3.32 -3.50 5.22
C ARG A 54 -2.56 -3.94 3.98
N PHE A 55 -2.83 -3.24 2.89
CA PHE A 55 -2.14 -3.34 1.61
C PHE A 55 -1.46 -2.02 1.29
N PHE A 56 -0.24 -2.09 0.78
CA PHE A 56 0.59 -0.95 0.44
C PHE A 56 0.85 -1.00 -1.06
N VAL A 57 0.37 0.01 -1.78
CA VAL A 57 0.51 0.12 -3.23
C VAL A 57 1.55 1.20 -3.52
N ALA A 58 2.77 0.78 -3.83
CA ALA A 58 3.91 1.65 -4.07
C ALA A 58 4.10 1.89 -5.57
N TYR A 59 4.03 3.15 -5.99
CA TYR A 59 4.17 3.59 -7.37
C TYR A 59 5.63 3.98 -7.67
N PRO A 60 6.10 3.85 -8.92
CA PRO A 60 7.46 4.23 -9.33
C PRO A 60 7.82 5.70 -9.06
N ASN A 61 6.82 6.58 -8.96
CA ASN A 61 7.01 8.01 -8.67
C ASN A 61 7.24 8.30 -7.17
N GLY A 62 7.33 7.28 -6.32
CA GLY A 62 7.55 7.43 -4.88
C GLY A 62 6.27 7.63 -4.07
N ARG A 63 5.09 7.72 -4.71
CA ARG A 63 3.81 7.70 -3.99
C ARG A 63 3.52 6.30 -3.44
N GLU A 64 2.97 6.24 -2.25
CA GLU A 64 2.44 5.01 -1.66
C GLU A 64 1.01 5.24 -1.15
N ASP A 65 0.08 4.39 -1.57
CA ASP A 65 -1.28 4.36 -1.03
C ASP A 65 -1.41 3.19 -0.03
N ILE A 66 -1.95 3.48 1.15
CA ILE A 66 -2.20 2.49 2.22
C ILE A 66 -3.69 2.18 2.25
N LEU A 67 -4.05 0.94 1.93
CA LEU A 67 -5.43 0.53 1.73
C LEU A 67 -5.84 -0.53 2.76
N SER A 68 -7.07 -0.42 3.25
CA SER A 68 -7.75 -1.55 3.90
C SER A 68 -8.08 -2.67 2.90
N PRO A 69 -8.46 -3.87 3.36
CA PRO A 69 -8.77 -4.98 2.44
C PRO A 69 -9.89 -4.65 1.46
N VAL A 70 -10.94 -3.97 1.94
CA VAL A 70 -12.09 -3.58 1.11
C VAL A 70 -11.68 -2.56 0.05
N GLN A 71 -10.89 -1.55 0.42
CA GLN A 71 -10.37 -0.55 -0.52
C GLN A 71 -9.44 -1.19 -1.57
N PHE A 72 -8.59 -2.13 -1.16
CA PHE A 72 -7.72 -2.84 -2.09
C PHE A 72 -8.53 -3.68 -3.10
N VAL A 73 -9.56 -4.40 -2.64
CA VAL A 73 -10.46 -5.14 -3.54
C VAL A 73 -11.16 -4.19 -4.50
N ALA A 74 -11.66 -3.04 -4.03
CA ALA A 74 -12.30 -2.04 -4.88
C ALA A 74 -11.33 -1.54 -5.97
N LEU A 75 -10.09 -1.21 -5.61
CA LEU A 75 -9.05 -0.82 -6.56
C LEU A 75 -8.82 -1.90 -7.61
N VAL A 76 -8.62 -3.17 -7.21
CA VAL A 76 -8.40 -4.26 -8.16
C VAL A 76 -9.59 -4.46 -9.10
N LEU A 77 -10.82 -4.32 -8.60
CA LEU A 77 -12.02 -4.40 -9.44
C LEU A 77 -12.11 -3.24 -10.43
N GLU A 78 -11.76 -2.03 -10.02
CA GLU A 78 -11.71 -0.86 -10.90
C GLU A 78 -10.66 -1.04 -12.01
N LEU A 79 -9.46 -1.49 -11.66
CA LEU A 79 -8.39 -1.80 -12.62
C LEU A 79 -8.84 -2.85 -13.63
N LYS A 80 -9.51 -3.92 -13.18
CA LYS A 80 -10.09 -4.94 -14.08
C LYS A 80 -11.14 -4.35 -15.01
N ARG A 81 -12.04 -3.50 -14.51
CA ARG A 81 -13.09 -2.83 -15.32
C ARG A 81 -12.51 -1.89 -16.36
N SER A 82 -11.40 -1.22 -16.06
CA SER A 82 -10.73 -0.34 -17.02
C SER A 82 -10.24 -1.07 -18.27
N GLY A 83 -9.99 -2.39 -18.17
CA GLY A 83 -9.39 -3.21 -19.22
C GLY A 83 -7.91 -2.91 -19.49
N ARG A 84 -7.39 -1.76 -19.05
CA ARG A 84 -6.03 -1.25 -19.31
C ARG A 84 -4.98 -1.76 -18.35
N PHE A 85 -5.39 -2.26 -17.19
CA PHE A 85 -4.47 -2.74 -16.18
C PHE A 85 -4.68 -4.24 -15.90
N LEU A 86 -3.61 -4.87 -15.43
CA LEU A 86 -3.58 -6.24 -14.93
C LEU A 86 -3.05 -6.20 -13.50
N PHE A 87 -3.71 -6.92 -12.60
CA PHE A 87 -3.13 -7.23 -11.30
C PHE A 87 -2.56 -8.65 -11.36
N ASP A 88 -1.25 -8.78 -11.20
CA ASP A 88 -0.56 -10.05 -11.10
C ASP A 88 -0.22 -10.34 -9.64
N ARG A 89 -0.79 -11.42 -9.12
CA ARG A 89 -0.50 -11.89 -7.77
C ARG A 89 0.73 -12.79 -7.85
N LYS A 90 1.85 -12.33 -7.27
CA LYS A 90 3.03 -13.18 -7.10
C LYS A 90 2.70 -14.29 -6.11
N GLN A 91 2.37 -15.46 -6.63
CA GLN A 91 2.38 -16.69 -5.82
C GLN A 91 3.85 -16.99 -5.54
N ARG A 92 4.24 -16.90 -4.26
CA ARG A 92 5.47 -17.54 -3.79
C ARG A 92 5.20 -19.02 -3.62
#